data_AF-A0A6V8LXB8-F1
#
_entry.id   AF-A0A6V8LXB8-F1
#
_cell.length_a   1.000
_cell.length_b   1.000
_cell.length_c   1.000
_cell.angle_alpha   90.00
_cell.angle_beta   90.00
_cell.angle_gamma   90.00
#
_symmetry.space_group_name_H-M   'P 1'
#
loop_
_entity.id
_entity.type
_entity.pdbx_description
1 polymer ?
#
loop_
_entity_poly.entity_id
_entity_poly.type
_entity_poly.pdbx_seq_one_letter_code
_entity_poly.pdbx_strand_id
1 'polypeptide(L)'
;MPPAMLPAAESRNSKPAPLRALAAALLLAAFLRVPSAFPAAARSVEALPESDGYALLASVQAMHRAQCPSDGPSVIVFETGGGDPAMNGAFLYLRLDLAERSFVWKTGLNVRRVLGLSCGPGDSVLILAEEDAMDARQNIVTRQTAWRVRFALERGNLRPVVAVEPAPKP
;
A
#
# COMPACT_ATOMS: atom_id res chain seq x y z
N MET A 1 2.14 -13.60 85.90
CA MET A 1 2.95 -12.37 85.82
C MET A 1 3.80 -12.44 84.56
N PRO A 2 3.60 -11.55 83.59
CA PRO A 2 4.41 -11.49 82.37
C PRO A 2 5.66 -10.61 82.59
N PRO A 3 6.78 -10.87 81.91
CA PRO A 3 7.75 -9.83 81.60
C PRO A 3 7.50 -9.27 80.20
N ALA A 4 7.48 -7.94 80.13
CA ALA A 4 7.46 -7.12 78.94
C ALA A 4 8.79 -7.19 78.19
N MET A 5 8.75 -7.09 76.86
CA MET A 5 9.91 -6.61 76.10
C MET A 5 9.49 -5.91 74.80
N LEU A 6 10.21 -4.82 74.58
CA LEU A 6 9.99 -3.64 73.73
C LEU A 6 10.42 -3.85 72.25
N PRO A 7 10.15 -2.87 71.35
CA PRO A 7 10.05 -3.05 69.90
C PRO A 7 11.38 -2.82 69.16
N ALA A 8 11.49 -3.37 67.94
CA ALA A 8 12.53 -3.07 66.96
C ALA A 8 12.01 -3.51 65.57
N ALA A 9 12.27 -2.88 64.43
CA ALA A 9 12.82 -1.58 64.06
C ALA A 9 12.44 -1.42 62.57
N GLU A 10 12.12 -0.21 62.12
CA GLU A 10 11.83 0.09 60.71
C GLU A 10 13.07 -0.17 59.83
N SER A 11 12.92 -1.06 58.84
CA SER A 11 13.90 -1.22 57.76
C SER A 11 13.53 -0.29 56.59
N ARG A 12 14.17 0.88 56.55
CA ARG A 12 14.16 1.79 55.41
C ARG A 12 15.06 1.22 54.31
N ASN A 13 14.47 0.54 53.35
CA ASN A 13 15.16 0.05 52.17
C ASN A 13 15.20 1.17 51.11
N SER A 14 16.27 1.95 51.11
CA SER A 14 16.56 2.98 50.10
C SER A 14 16.96 2.30 48.78
N LYS A 15 16.07 2.35 47.79
CA LYS A 15 16.42 1.98 46.40
C LYS A 15 17.46 2.99 45.87
N PRO A 16 18.63 2.55 45.38
CA PRO A 16 19.50 3.41 44.60
C PRO A 16 18.88 3.66 43.22
N ALA A 17 18.77 4.93 42.84
CA ALA A 17 18.39 5.34 41.49
C ALA A 17 19.53 5.03 40.50
N PRO A 18 19.30 4.30 39.40
CA PRO A 18 20.28 4.20 38.34
C PRO A 18 20.19 5.42 37.41
N LEU A 19 21.17 6.32 37.57
CA LEU A 19 21.65 7.30 36.60
C LEU A 19 21.99 6.62 35.25
N ARG A 20 21.00 6.37 34.38
CA ARG A 20 21.20 5.94 32.99
C ARG A 20 20.10 6.47 32.04
N ALA A 21 19.80 7.76 32.12
CA ALA A 21 18.82 8.41 31.23
C ALA A 21 19.41 9.55 30.39
N LEU A 22 20.70 9.52 30.06
CA LEU A 22 21.35 10.55 29.24
C LEU A 22 22.46 9.97 28.36
N ALA A 23 22.14 9.02 27.48
CA ALA A 23 23.06 8.57 26.42
C ALA A 23 22.37 7.88 25.22
N ALA A 24 21.09 8.16 24.93
CA ALA A 24 20.39 7.56 23.80
C ALA A 24 19.44 8.54 23.07
N ALA A 25 19.73 9.84 23.11
CA ALA A 25 18.95 10.88 22.43
C ALA A 25 19.73 11.56 21.28
N LEU A 26 20.80 10.93 20.78
CA LEU A 26 21.68 11.47 19.74
C LEU A 26 22.01 10.45 18.64
N LEU A 27 21.03 9.63 18.27
CA LEU A 27 21.06 8.77 17.08
C LEU A 27 19.77 8.91 16.24
N LEU A 28 19.13 10.09 16.30
CA LEU A 28 17.86 10.35 15.60
C LEU A 28 17.93 11.43 14.51
N ALA A 29 19.13 11.89 14.13
CA ALA A 29 19.29 13.04 13.21
C ALA A 29 20.28 12.81 12.06
N ALA A 30 20.57 11.56 11.69
CA ALA A 30 21.52 11.25 10.60
C ALA A 30 20.94 10.43 9.43
N PHE A 31 19.63 10.17 9.40
CA PHE A 31 18.94 9.73 8.18
C PHE A 31 18.23 10.91 7.52
N LEU A 32 19.00 11.97 7.26
CA LEU A 32 18.57 13.08 6.44
C LEU A 32 18.78 12.73 4.96
N ARG A 33 17.67 12.79 4.23
CA ARG A 33 17.56 13.08 2.79
C ARG A 33 17.97 11.94 1.85
N VAL A 34 17.05 11.00 1.66
CA VAL A 34 16.91 10.37 0.33
C VAL A 34 16.46 11.48 -0.63
N PRO A 35 17.19 11.74 -1.73
CA PRO A 35 16.88 12.83 -2.63
C PRO A 35 15.68 12.48 -3.49
N SER A 36 14.79 13.47 -3.64
CA SER A 36 13.95 13.71 -4.80
C SER A 36 13.14 12.51 -5.31
N ALA A 37 12.00 12.26 -4.66
CA ALA A 37 10.87 11.70 -5.38
C ALA A 37 10.44 12.74 -6.42
N PHE A 38 10.90 12.59 -7.66
CA PHE A 38 10.20 13.21 -8.78
C PHE A 38 8.73 12.81 -8.63
N PRO A 39 7.76 13.74 -8.64
CA PRO A 39 6.37 13.36 -8.70
C PRO A 39 6.24 12.53 -9.98
N ALA A 40 6.11 11.21 -9.85
CA ALA A 40 5.96 10.40 -11.04
C ALA A 40 4.68 10.89 -11.71
N ALA A 41 4.82 11.35 -12.94
CA ALA A 41 3.71 11.96 -13.67
C ALA A 41 2.53 11.00 -13.63
N ALA A 42 1.36 11.53 -13.28
CA ALA A 42 0.12 10.76 -13.28
C ALA A 42 -0.04 10.11 -14.66
N ARG A 43 -0.20 8.79 -14.68
CA ARG A 43 -0.42 8.05 -15.94
C ARG A 43 -1.91 8.10 -16.27
N SER A 44 -2.23 8.51 -17.49
CA SER A 44 -3.59 8.35 -18.04
C SER A 44 -3.87 6.88 -18.27
N VAL A 45 -5.06 6.46 -17.89
CA VAL A 45 -5.51 5.08 -17.98
C VAL A 45 -6.51 4.92 -19.12
N GLU A 46 -6.41 3.82 -19.85
CA GLU A 46 -7.29 3.50 -20.97
C GLU A 46 -8.46 2.63 -20.48
N ALA A 47 -9.69 3.08 -20.75
CA ALA A 47 -10.90 2.29 -20.52
C ALA A 47 -10.99 1.22 -21.61
N LEU A 48 -11.19 -0.04 -21.23
CA LEU A 48 -11.39 -1.10 -22.21
C LEU A 48 -12.83 -1.07 -22.75
N PRO A 49 -13.04 -1.27 -24.06
CA PRO A 49 -14.37 -1.48 -24.60
C PRO A 49 -14.97 -2.79 -24.05
N GLU A 50 -16.30 -2.85 -23.92
CA GLU A 50 -16.99 -4.00 -23.30
C GLU A 50 -16.70 -5.34 -24.01
N SER A 51 -16.39 -5.32 -25.31
CA SER A 51 -16.02 -6.50 -26.10
C SER A 51 -14.72 -7.18 -25.64
N ASP A 52 -13.78 -6.40 -25.09
CA ASP A 52 -12.42 -6.88 -24.83
C ASP A 52 -12.28 -7.47 -23.41
N GLY A 53 -13.30 -7.30 -22.58
CA GLY A 53 -13.33 -7.83 -21.22
C GLY A 53 -13.25 -9.35 -21.15
N TYR A 54 -13.75 -10.07 -22.17
CA TYR A 54 -13.69 -11.54 -22.21
C TYR A 54 -12.30 -12.06 -22.54
N ALA A 55 -11.53 -11.37 -23.38
CA ALA A 55 -10.16 -11.77 -23.71
C ALA A 55 -9.23 -11.67 -22.50
N LEU A 56 -9.51 -10.73 -21.59
CA LEU A 56 -8.77 -10.57 -20.33
C LEU A 56 -8.78 -11.86 -19.49
N LEU A 57 -9.95 -12.51 -19.37
CA LEU A 57 -10.18 -13.64 -18.47
C LEU A 57 -9.24 -14.82 -18.74
N ALA A 58 -8.86 -15.04 -19.99
CA ALA A 58 -7.94 -16.11 -20.38
C ALA A 58 -6.50 -15.91 -19.85
N SER A 59 -6.15 -14.67 -19.47
CA SER A 59 -4.80 -14.29 -19.03
C SER A 59 -4.70 -13.97 -17.54
N VAL A 60 -5.81 -14.01 -16.80
CA VAL A 60 -5.85 -13.70 -15.37
C VAL A 60 -5.11 -14.79 -14.58
N GLN A 61 -4.13 -14.38 -13.80
CA GLN A 61 -3.33 -15.23 -12.92
C GLN A 61 -3.77 -15.09 -11.46
N ALA A 62 -4.19 -13.89 -11.05
CA ALA A 62 -4.69 -13.61 -9.71
C ALA A 62 -5.73 -12.49 -9.71
N MET A 63 -6.57 -12.47 -8.67
CA MET A 63 -7.62 -11.48 -8.48
C MET A 63 -7.65 -11.01 -7.03
N HIS A 64 -7.68 -9.71 -6.83
CA HIS A 64 -7.72 -9.04 -5.53
C HIS A 64 -9.01 -8.24 -5.43
N ARG A 65 -9.67 -8.26 -4.28
CA ARG A 65 -10.92 -7.54 -4.06
C ARG A 65 -10.82 -6.65 -2.83
N ALA A 66 -11.36 -5.45 -2.94
CA ALA A 66 -11.59 -4.57 -1.81
C ALA A 66 -13.02 -4.01 -1.91
N GLN A 67 -13.73 -4.04 -0.79
CA GLN A 67 -15.04 -3.41 -0.70
C GLN A 67 -14.84 -2.02 -0.08
N CYS A 68 -15.17 -0.97 -0.83
CA CYS A 68 -15.23 0.37 -0.25
C CYS A 68 -16.41 0.46 0.73
N PRO A 69 -16.45 1.48 1.62
CA PRO A 69 -17.56 1.70 2.56
C PRO A 69 -18.94 1.60 1.87
N SER A 70 -20.01 1.34 2.63
CA SER A 70 -21.30 0.74 2.17
C SER A 70 -21.93 1.26 0.87
N ASP A 71 -21.65 2.49 0.46
CA ASP A 71 -22.22 3.12 -0.75
C ASP A 71 -21.20 3.30 -1.90
N GLY A 72 -19.97 2.81 -1.70
CA GLY A 72 -18.86 2.90 -2.64
C GLY A 72 -18.79 1.71 -3.62
N PRO A 73 -17.94 1.83 -4.66
CA PRO A 73 -17.78 0.75 -5.63
C PRO A 73 -17.12 -0.48 -5.00
N SER A 74 -17.48 -1.66 -5.51
CA SER A 74 -16.67 -2.86 -5.30
C SER A 74 -15.47 -2.81 -6.23
N VAL A 75 -14.27 -2.99 -5.68
CA VAL A 75 -13.00 -2.83 -6.37
C VAL A 75 -12.39 -4.19 -6.61
N ILE A 76 -12.05 -4.48 -7.85
CA ILE A 76 -11.37 -5.72 -8.24
C ILE A 76 -10.11 -5.37 -9.02
N VAL A 77 -8.96 -5.90 -8.63
CA VAL A 77 -7.72 -5.81 -9.41
C VAL A 77 -7.39 -7.19 -9.94
N PHE A 78 -7.22 -7.28 -11.26
CA PHE A 78 -6.77 -8.48 -11.95
C PHE A 78 -5.28 -8.37 -12.27
N GLU A 79 -4.53 -9.39 -11.90
CA GLU A 79 -3.17 -9.61 -12.37
C GLU A 79 -3.25 -10.48 -13.62
N THR A 80 -2.83 -9.93 -14.76
CA THR A 80 -2.78 -10.67 -16.02
C THR A 80 -1.34 -10.91 -16.43
N GLY A 81 -1.05 -12.10 -16.96
CA GLY A 81 0.25 -12.37 -17.58
C GLY A 81 0.52 -11.48 -18.80
N GLY A 82 1.75 -11.56 -19.33
CA GLY A 82 2.16 -10.84 -20.54
C GLY A 82 3.01 -9.59 -20.27
N GLY A 83 3.34 -9.31 -19.00
CA GLY A 83 4.44 -8.39 -18.67
C GLY A 83 5.80 -8.95 -19.11
N ASP A 84 6.86 -8.20 -18.83
CA ASP A 84 8.24 -8.67 -19.02
C ASP A 84 8.56 -9.82 -18.04
N PRO A 85 8.67 -11.08 -18.50
CA PRO A 85 8.93 -12.20 -17.62
C PRO A 85 10.26 -12.12 -16.88
N ALA A 86 11.22 -11.32 -17.36
CA ALA A 86 12.52 -11.14 -16.74
C ALA A 86 12.51 -10.13 -15.58
N MET A 87 11.48 -9.29 -15.47
CA MET A 87 11.36 -8.28 -14.41
C MET A 87 9.99 -8.34 -13.74
N ASN A 88 8.99 -7.73 -14.37
CA ASN A 88 7.64 -7.62 -13.84
C ASN A 88 6.72 -8.35 -14.83
N GLY A 89 6.13 -9.45 -14.38
CA GLY A 89 5.40 -10.38 -15.25
C GLY A 89 3.90 -10.12 -15.33
N ALA A 90 3.36 -9.25 -14.48
CA ALA A 90 1.93 -9.03 -14.33
C ALA A 90 1.51 -7.60 -14.64
N PHE A 91 0.68 -7.44 -15.67
CA PHE A 91 -0.06 -6.20 -15.87
C PHE A 91 -1.28 -6.14 -14.97
N LEU A 92 -1.59 -4.95 -14.46
CA LEU A 92 -2.76 -4.76 -13.61
C LEU A 92 -3.92 -4.14 -14.38
N TYR A 93 -5.07 -4.77 -14.25
CA TYR A 93 -6.36 -4.23 -14.67
C TYR A 93 -7.22 -3.94 -13.45
N LEU A 94 -7.87 -2.80 -13.44
CA LEU A 94 -8.80 -2.39 -12.39
C LEU A 94 -10.21 -2.53 -12.91
N ARG A 95 -11.08 -3.14 -12.11
CA ARG A 95 -12.52 -3.14 -12.31
C ARG A 95 -13.20 -2.48 -11.12
N LEU A 96 -14.14 -1.58 -11.42
CA LEU A 96 -15.00 -0.94 -10.43
C LEU A 96 -16.44 -1.28 -10.76
N ASP A 97 -17.13 -1.88 -9.79
CA ASP A 97 -18.54 -2.23 -9.87
C ASP A 97 -19.34 -1.26 -9.00
N LEU A 98 -20.26 -0.51 -9.60
CA LEU A 98 -21.14 0.43 -8.91
C LEU A 98 -22.56 0.29 -9.43
N ALA A 99 -23.50 -0.02 -8.53
CA ALA A 99 -24.88 -0.41 -8.88
C ALA A 99 -24.89 -1.53 -9.94
N GLU A 100 -25.55 -1.33 -11.07
CA GLU A 100 -25.65 -2.31 -12.17
C GLU A 100 -24.57 -2.14 -13.25
N ARG A 101 -23.54 -1.31 -12.99
CA ARG A 101 -22.51 -0.99 -13.99
C ARG A 101 -21.14 -1.49 -13.54
N SER A 102 -20.43 -2.09 -14.48
CA SER A 102 -19.03 -2.50 -14.35
C SER A 102 -18.17 -1.71 -15.32
N PHE A 103 -17.01 -1.27 -14.86
CA PHE A 103 -16.06 -0.57 -15.68
C PHE A 103 -14.68 -1.20 -15.50
N VAL A 104 -13.93 -1.37 -16.58
CA VAL A 104 -12.61 -2.01 -16.57
C VAL A 104 -11.58 -1.10 -17.21
N TRP A 105 -10.42 -1.00 -16.58
CA TRP A 105 -9.32 -0.19 -17.03
C TRP A 105 -7.99 -0.91 -17.02
N LYS A 106 -7.15 -0.59 -18.01
CA LYS A 106 -5.75 -0.96 -18.02
C LYS A 106 -4.92 0.08 -17.27
N THR A 107 -4.46 -0.24 -16.07
CA THR A 107 -3.77 0.74 -15.20
C THR A 107 -2.41 1.21 -15.73
N GLY A 108 -1.80 0.45 -16.66
CA GLY A 108 -0.43 0.67 -17.11
C GLY A 108 0.64 0.33 -16.08
N LEU A 109 0.25 -0.29 -14.95
CA LEU A 109 1.17 -0.85 -13.97
C LEU A 109 1.64 -2.23 -14.42
N ASN A 110 2.94 -2.46 -14.30
CA ASN A 110 3.57 -3.75 -14.50
C ASN A 110 4.33 -4.10 -13.22
N VAL A 111 3.81 -5.10 -12.50
CA VAL A 111 4.30 -5.48 -11.18
C VAL A 111 4.72 -6.96 -11.17
N ARG A 112 5.45 -7.36 -10.13
CA ARG A 112 5.74 -8.76 -9.86
C ARG A 112 4.53 -9.46 -9.26
N ARG A 113 3.93 -8.83 -8.25
CA ARG A 113 2.66 -9.25 -7.64
C ARG A 113 1.98 -8.15 -6.84
N VAL A 114 0.67 -8.24 -6.69
CA VAL A 114 -0.09 -7.44 -5.70
C VAL A 114 0.01 -8.08 -4.32
N LEU A 115 0.35 -7.26 -3.32
CA LEU A 115 0.42 -7.64 -1.91
C LEU A 115 -0.85 -7.29 -1.13
N GLY A 116 -1.54 -6.24 -1.53
CA GLY A 116 -2.73 -5.77 -0.84
C GLY A 116 -3.50 -4.73 -1.63
N LEU A 117 -4.80 -4.69 -1.38
CA LEU A 117 -5.74 -3.77 -1.99
C LEU A 117 -6.62 -3.16 -0.90
N SER A 118 -6.77 -1.84 -0.89
CA SER A 118 -7.65 -1.15 0.04
C SER A 118 -8.27 0.08 -0.60
N CYS A 119 -9.45 0.48 -0.13
CA CYS A 119 -10.03 1.76 -0.53
C CYS A 119 -9.36 2.88 0.28
N GLY A 120 -8.86 3.89 -0.42
CA GLY A 120 -8.31 5.09 0.19
C GLY A 120 -9.40 6.11 0.53
N PRO A 121 -9.03 7.25 1.15
CA PRO A 121 -9.96 8.35 1.31
C PRO A 121 -10.40 8.92 -0.06
N GLY A 122 -11.66 9.34 -0.14
CA GLY A 122 -12.29 9.84 -1.38
C GLY A 122 -12.45 8.75 -2.45
N ASP A 123 -12.50 9.17 -3.71
CA ASP A 123 -12.61 8.28 -4.87
C ASP A 123 -11.23 7.69 -5.23
N SER A 124 -10.64 6.92 -4.31
CA SER A 124 -9.31 6.32 -4.52
C SER A 124 -9.16 4.89 -4.01
N VAL A 125 -8.25 4.16 -4.67
CA VAL A 125 -7.83 2.81 -4.33
C VAL A 125 -6.32 2.80 -4.11
N LEU A 126 -5.88 2.15 -3.04
CA LEU A 126 -4.47 1.91 -2.76
C LEU A 126 -4.13 0.46 -3.09
N ILE A 127 -3.12 0.30 -3.97
CA ILE A 127 -2.56 -0.98 -4.37
C ILE A 127 -1.15 -1.06 -3.79
N LEU A 128 -0.93 -1.99 -2.87
CA LEU A 128 0.41 -2.35 -2.39
C LEU A 128 0.92 -3.49 -3.28
N ALA A 129 2.13 -3.35 -3.83
CA ALA A 129 2.68 -4.31 -4.78
C ALA A 129 4.19 -4.51 -4.58
N GLU A 130 4.72 -5.59 -5.13
CA GLU A 130 6.15 -5.78 -5.36
C GLU A 130 6.48 -5.49 -6.81
N GLU A 131 7.57 -4.78 -7.03
CA GLU A 131 8.15 -4.53 -8.35
C GLU A 131 9.63 -4.89 -8.33
N ASP A 132 10.06 -5.51 -9.41
CA ASP A 132 11.47 -5.69 -9.73
C ASP A 132 11.96 -4.48 -10.52
N ALA A 133 13.07 -3.90 -10.07
CA ALA A 133 13.73 -2.77 -10.73
C ALA A 133 15.21 -3.07 -10.92
N MET A 134 15.77 -2.59 -12.01
CA MET A 134 17.22 -2.63 -12.23
C MET A 134 17.90 -1.51 -11.45
N ASP A 135 18.86 -1.84 -10.60
CA ASP A 135 19.67 -0.86 -9.87
C ASP A 135 20.79 -0.28 -10.75
N ALA A 136 21.56 0.68 -10.20
CA ALA A 136 22.67 1.31 -10.92
C ALA A 136 23.82 0.34 -11.28
N ARG A 137 23.83 -0.87 -10.70
CA ARG A 137 24.82 -1.93 -10.93
C ARG A 137 24.27 -3.04 -11.82
N GLN A 138 23.12 -2.81 -12.48
CA GLN A 138 22.42 -3.79 -13.32
C GLN A 138 21.91 -5.02 -12.58
N ASN A 139 21.79 -4.98 -11.25
CA ASN A 139 21.14 -6.05 -10.49
C ASN A 139 19.63 -5.83 -10.48
N ILE A 140 18.88 -6.93 -10.53
CA ILE A 140 17.44 -6.90 -10.30
C ILE A 140 17.22 -6.89 -8.79
N VAL A 141 16.56 -5.83 -8.30
CA VAL A 141 16.17 -5.70 -6.90
C VAL A 141 14.65 -5.63 -6.79
N THR A 142 14.09 -6.51 -5.96
CA THR A 142 12.67 -6.48 -5.61
C THR A 142 12.43 -5.41 -4.55
N ARG A 143 11.44 -4.56 -4.76
CA ARG A 143 11.03 -3.53 -3.81
C ARG A 143 9.52 -3.50 -3.65
N GLN A 144 9.08 -3.16 -2.45
CA GLN A 144 7.68 -2.82 -2.23
C GLN A 144 7.40 -1.40 -2.71
N THR A 145 6.29 -1.25 -3.41
CA THR A 145 5.75 0.01 -3.93
C THR A 145 4.28 0.13 -3.56
N ALA A 146 3.78 1.35 -3.52
CA ALA A 146 2.37 1.64 -3.33
C ALA A 146 1.91 2.56 -4.46
N TRP A 147 0.77 2.21 -5.06
CA TRP A 147 0.14 2.98 -6.11
C TRP A 147 -1.24 3.45 -5.64
N ARG A 148 -1.55 4.72 -5.88
CA ARG A 148 -2.89 5.25 -5.72
C ARG A 148 -3.52 5.35 -7.10
N VAL A 149 -4.69 4.73 -7.22
CA VAL A 149 -5.57 4.91 -8.37
C VAL A 149 -6.69 5.84 -7.93
N ARG A 150 -6.79 7.02 -8.55
CA ARG A 150 -7.92 7.94 -8.37
C ARG A 150 -8.93 7.71 -9.47
N PHE A 151 -10.20 7.67 -9.11
CA PHE A 151 -11.32 7.72 -10.03
C PHE A 151 -12.19 8.92 -9.65
N ALA A 152 -13.24 9.21 -10.43
CA ALA A 152 -14.20 10.24 -10.06
C ALA A 152 -15.61 9.72 -10.30
N LEU A 153 -16.46 9.88 -9.29
CA LEU A 153 -17.89 9.62 -9.37
C LEU A 153 -18.65 10.94 -9.51
N GLU A 154 -19.37 11.10 -10.61
CA GLU A 154 -20.27 12.24 -10.81
C GLU A 154 -21.71 11.77 -11.00
N ARG A 155 -22.57 12.11 -10.04
CA ARG A 155 -24.01 11.74 -10.05
C ARG A 155 -24.21 10.22 -10.22
N GLY A 156 -23.41 9.43 -9.52
CA GLY A 156 -23.45 7.97 -9.62
C GLY A 156 -22.87 7.38 -10.91
N ASN A 157 -22.32 8.23 -11.79
CA ASN A 157 -21.63 7.79 -12.99
C ASN A 157 -20.13 7.93 -12.82
N LEU A 158 -19.41 6.87 -13.20
CA LEU A 158 -17.98 6.87 -13.10
C LEU A 158 -17.37 7.55 -14.34
N ARG A 159 -16.49 8.53 -14.10
CA ARG A 159 -15.80 9.28 -15.16
C ARG A 159 -14.67 8.44 -15.75
N PRO A 160 -14.39 8.55 -17.06
CA PRO A 160 -13.31 7.81 -17.71
C PRO A 160 -11.89 8.23 -17.26
N VAL A 161 -11.78 9.16 -16.31
CA VAL A 161 -10.50 9.62 -15.78
C VAL A 161 -10.15 8.76 -14.58
N VAL A 162 -9.28 7.80 -14.84
CA VAL A 162 -8.54 7.09 -13.81
C VAL A 162 -7.10 7.58 -13.87
N ALA A 163 -6.59 8.12 -12.75
CA ALA A 163 -5.21 8.58 -12.64
C ALA A 163 -4.44 7.66 -11.71
N VAL A 164 -3.29 7.16 -12.17
CA VAL A 164 -2.40 6.32 -11.38
C VAL A 164 -1.18 7.13 -10.97
N GLU A 165 -0.96 7.25 -9.66
CA GLU A 165 0.15 8.00 -9.06
C GLU A 165 0.86 7.16 -7.99
N PRO A 166 2.16 7.35 -7.74
CA PRO A 166 2.83 6.74 -6.59
C PRO A 166 2.16 7.21 -5.29
N ALA A 167 1.92 6.27 -4.38
CA ALA A 167 1.47 6.57 -3.03
C ALA A 167 2.67 6.59 -2.07
N PRO A 168 2.63 7.41 -1.00
CA PRO A 168 3.56 7.27 0.11
C PRO A 168 3.50 5.84 0.64
N LYS A 169 4.66 5.27 0.99
CA LYS A 169 4.69 3.98 1.71
C LYS A 169 3.98 4.18 3.06
N PRO A 170 3.10 3.24 3.46
CA PRO A 170 2.48 3.27 4.78
C PRO A 170 3.52 3.16 5.90
#